data_AF-A0A7J4G0U3-F1
#
_entry.id   AF-A0A7J4G0U3-F1
#
_cell.length_a   1.000
_cell.length_b   1.000
_cell.length_c   1.000
_cell.angle_alpha   90.00
_cell.angle_beta   90.00
_cell.angle_gamma   90.00
#
_symmetry.space_group_name_H-M   'P 1'
#
loop_
_entity.id
_entity.type
_entity.pdbx_description
1 polymer ?
#
loop_
_entity_poly.entity_id
_entity_poly.type
_entity_poly.pdbx_seq_one_letter_code
_entity_poly.pdbx_strand_id
1 'polypeptide(L)' 'MSEEAYLDVSLIRCPRCGKLYVDASWYILDMESDIECGVCGSEFNTRKNIVRRLMLKISFDYENNLRISYKDLGKD' A
#
# COMPACT_ATOMS: atom_id res chain seq x y z
N MET A 1 -14.67 -19.97 13.69
CA MET A 1 -14.42 -18.53 13.42
C MET A 1 -13.45 -18.50 12.25
N SER A 2 -13.76 -17.77 11.17
CA SER A 2 -12.80 -17.63 10.06
C SER A 2 -11.66 -16.71 10.53
N GLU A 3 -10.42 -17.20 10.46
CA GLU A 3 -9.24 -16.42 10.79
C GLU A 3 -8.94 -15.46 9.64
N GLU A 4 -9.32 -14.19 9.82
CA GLU A 4 -9.16 -13.13 8.84
C GLU A 4 -8.40 -11.97 9.46
N ALA A 5 -7.43 -11.43 8.72
CA ALA A 5 -6.70 -10.23 9.05
C ALA A 5 -6.78 -9.24 7.89
N TYR A 6 -6.73 -7.95 8.21
CA TYR A 6 -6.91 -6.87 7.25
C TYR A 6 -5.73 -5.90 7.34
N LEU A 7 -5.22 -5.44 6.19
CA LEU A 7 -4.16 -4.44 6.12
C LEU A 7 -4.49 -3.40 5.06
N ASP A 8 -4.66 -2.15 5.50
CA ASP A 8 -4.88 -1.00 4.62
C ASP A 8 -3.54 -0.47 4.12
N VAL A 9 -3.33 -0.54 2.81
CA VAL A 9 -2.08 -0.13 2.15
C VAL A 9 -2.31 0.87 1.03
N SER A 10 -1.34 1.75 0.85
CA SER A 10 -1.31 2.71 -0.25
C SER A 10 -0.13 2.41 -1.18
N LEU A 11 -0.43 2.31 -2.47
CA LEU A 11 0.57 2.17 -3.53
C LEU A 11 0.95 3.56 -4.01
N ILE A 12 2.25 3.83 -4.04
CA ILE A 12 2.82 5.12 -4.41
C ILE A 12 3.77 4.91 -5.58
N ARG A 13 3.82 5.87 -6.51
CA ARG A 13 4.74 5.84 -7.63
C ARG A 13 5.75 6.97 -7.54
N CYS A 14 7.03 6.66 -7.61
CA CYS A 14 8.05 7.68 -7.79
C CYS A 14 7.77 8.45 -9.09
N PRO A 15 7.60 9.79 -9.05
CA PRO A 15 7.25 10.57 -10.23
C PRO A 15 8.40 10.69 -11.22
N ARG A 16 9.66 10.48 -10.79
CA ARG A 16 10.83 10.56 -11.67
C ARG A 16 11.07 9.27 -12.46
N CYS A 17 11.14 8.12 -11.79
CA CYS A 17 11.55 6.86 -12.41
C CYS A 17 10.43 5.81 -12.52
N GLY A 18 9.26 6.07 -11.96
CA GLY A 18 8.11 5.15 -12.01
C GLY A 18 8.16 3.98 -11.05
N LYS A 19 9.19 3.85 -10.20
CA LYS A 19 9.27 2.80 -9.17
C LYS A 19 8.03 2.84 -8.26
N LEU A 20 7.41 1.68 -8.05
CA LEU A 20 6.29 1.51 -7.13
C LEU A 20 6.77 1.15 -5.72
N TYR A 21 6.08 1.71 -4.74
CA TYR A 21 6.21 1.45 -3.32
C TYR A 21 4.83 1.09 -2.75
N VAL A 22 4.81 0.37 -1.64
CA VAL A 22 3.61 0.08 -0.86
C VAL A 22 3.93 0.32 0.60
N ASP A 23 3.03 0.98 1.31
CA ASP A 23 3.15 1.18 2.76
C ASP A 23 1.76 1.23 3.40
N ALA A 24 1.70 1.17 4.73
CA ALA A 24 0.47 1.32 5.48
C ALA A 24 -0.18 2.67 5.16
N SER A 25 -1.47 2.67 4.84
CA SER A 25 -2.17 3.87 4.36
C SER A 25 -2.14 5.02 5.37
N TRP A 26 -2.17 4.75 6.67
CA TRP A 26 -2.07 5.78 7.71
C TRP A 26 -0.73 6.54 7.63
N TYR A 27 0.37 5.85 7.34
CA TYR A 27 1.68 6.48 7.18
C TYR A 27 1.68 7.43 5.97
N ILE A 28 1.02 7.03 4.90
CA ILE A 28 0.98 7.80 3.64
C ILE A 28 -0.01 8.96 3.69
N LEU A 29 -1.22 8.72 4.19
CA LEU A 29 -2.32 9.69 4.18
C LEU A 29 -2.23 10.70 5.32
N ASP A 30 -1.74 10.28 6.49
CA ASP A 30 -1.76 11.12 7.70
C ASP A 30 -0.40 11.76 7.98
N MET A 31 0.71 11.03 7.80
CA MET A 31 2.05 11.62 8.01
C MET A 31 2.55 12.42 6.81
N GLU A 32 2.02 12.15 5.61
CA GLU A 32 2.36 12.82 4.34
C GLU A 32 3.86 13.01 4.12
N SER A 33 4.69 12.10 4.63
CA SER A 33 6.13 12.31 4.66
C SER A 33 6.73 12.19 3.27
N ASP A 34 7.71 13.03 2.98
CA ASP A 34 8.55 12.89 1.80
C ASP A 34 9.50 11.70 2.00
N ILE A 35 9.72 10.94 0.93
CA ILE A 35 10.66 9.81 0.93
C ILE A 35 11.68 9.97 -0.19
N GLU A 36 12.87 9.42 0.01
CA GLU A 36 13.87 9.29 -1.05
C GLU A 36 13.62 8.01 -1.86
N CYS A 37 13.55 8.14 -3.18
CA CYS A 37 13.48 6.99 -4.08
C CYS A 37 14.81 6.24 -4.06
N GLY A 38 14.86 5.07 -3.42
CA GLY A 38 16.03 4.18 -3.44
C GLY A 38 16.48 3.62 -4.80
N VAL A 39 15.87 4.05 -5.92
CA VAL A 39 16.32 3.73 -7.29
C VAL A 39 16.97 4.93 -7.98
N CYS A 40 16.37 6.12 -7.88
CA CYS A 40 16.83 7.30 -8.64
C CYS A 40 17.28 8.48 -7.76
N GLY A 41 17.25 8.31 -6.43
CA GLY A 41 17.64 9.31 -5.44
C GLY A 41 16.74 10.54 -5.36
N SER A 42 15.59 10.56 -6.07
CA SER A 42 14.66 11.69 -5.99
C SER A 42 13.86 11.63 -4.72
N GLU A 43 13.81 12.73 -3.98
CA GLU A 43 12.84 12.95 -2.91
C GLU A 43 11.47 13.32 -3.51
N PHE A 44 10.40 12.83 -2.90
CA PHE A 44 9.03 13.17 -3.30
C PHE A 44 8.00 12.89 -2.19
N ASN A 45 6.92 13.65 -2.21
CA ASN A 45 5.81 13.48 -1.28
C ASN A 45 4.98 12.22 -1.61
N THR A 46 4.76 11.39 -0.60
CA THR A 46 4.06 10.11 -0.78
C THR A 46 2.56 10.28 -1.10
N ARG A 47 1.84 11.13 -0.36
CA ARG A 47 0.39 11.36 -0.55
C ARG A 47 0.07 11.90 -1.94
N LYS A 48 0.83 12.86 -2.45
CA LYS A 48 0.64 13.46 -3.79
C LYS A 48 0.86 12.46 -4.93
N ASN A 49 1.49 11.32 -4.65
CA ASN A 49 1.89 10.33 -5.65
C ASN A 49 1.19 8.97 -5.48
N ILE A 50 0.05 8.94 -4.77
CA ILE A 50 -0.77 7.74 -4.62
C ILE A 50 -1.35 7.31 -5.97
N VAL A 51 -1.17 6.02 -6.25
CA VAL A 51 -1.75 5.33 -7.42
C VAL A 51 -3.07 4.67 -7.05
N ARG A 52 -3.11 3.96 -5.92
CA ARG A 52 -4.24 3.18 -5.41
C ARG A 52 -4.12 3.03 -3.90
N ARG A 53 -5.24 2.92 -3.21
CA ARG A 53 -5.34 2.43 -1.84
C ARG A 53 -6.11 1.11 -1.84
N LEU A 54 -5.58 0.09 -1.18
CA LEU A 54 -6.15 -1.25 -1.15
C LEU A 54 -6.33 -1.71 0.30
N MET A 55 -7.46 -2.33 0.60
CA MET A 55 -7.60 -3.18 1.77
C MET A 55 -7.19 -4.60 1.40
N LEU A 56 -6.07 -5.08 1.91
CA LEU A 56 -5.69 -6.48 1.79
C LEU A 56 -6.44 -7.29 2.86
N LYS A 57 -7.04 -8.40 2.45
CA LYS A 57 -7.62 -9.40 3.33
C LYS A 57 -6.75 -10.65 3.26
N ILE A 58 -6.18 -11.01 4.40
CA ILE A 58 -5.39 -12.21 4.64
C ILE A 58 -6.30 -13.21 5.36
N SER A 59 -6.39 -14.42 4.86
CA SER A 59 -7.25 -15.46 5.45
C SER A 59 -6.66 -16.83 5.23
N PHE A 60 -7.06 -17.79 6.06
CA PHE A 60 -6.76 -19.21 5.86
C PHE A 60 -8.03 -19.97 5.49
N ASP A 61 -7.93 -20.90 4.54
CA ASP A 61 -9.03 -21.83 4.29
C ASP A 61 -9.02 -23.02 5.25
N TYR A 62 -9.96 -23.95 5.07
CA TYR A 62 -10.12 -25.13 5.94
C TYR A 62 -8.94 -26.11 5.88
N GLU A 63 -8.04 -25.97 4.90
CA GLU A 63 -6.80 -26.75 4.78
C GLU A 63 -5.57 -25.96 5.30
N ASN A 64 -5.79 -24.80 5.93
CA ASN A 64 -4.75 -23.85 6.36
C ASN A 64 -3.93 -23.26 5.20
N ASN A 65 -4.46 -23.22 3.98
CA ASN A 65 -3.81 -22.51 2.89
C ASN A 65 -4.04 -21.00 3.03
N LEU A 66 -2.96 -20.22 2.89
CA LEU A 66 -3.01 -18.77 2.86
C LEU A 66 -3.75 -18.27 1.61
N ARG A 67 -4.76 -17.43 1.81
CA ARG A 67 -5.45 -16.67 0.76
C ARG A 67 -5.32 -15.18 1.02
N ILE A 68 -4.84 -14.45 0.01
CA ILE A 68 -4.80 -13.00 0.00
C ILE A 68 -5.78 -12.50 -1.06
N SER A 69 -6.70 -11.65 -0.66
CA SER A 69 -7.60 -10.92 -1.57
C SER A 69 -7.47 -9.43 -1.29
N TYR A 70 -7.98 -8.58 -2.19
CA TYR A 70 -7.95 -7.14 -2.00
C TYR A 70 -9.28 -6.50 -2.38
N LYS A 71 -9.58 -5.38 -1.73
CA LYS A 71 -10.62 -4.44 -2.13
C LYS A 71 -9.95 -3.11 -2.50
N ASP A 72 -10.26 -2.60 -3.68
CA ASP A 72 -9.85 -1.25 -4.08
C ASP A 72 -10.67 -0.22 -3.29
N LEU A 73 -9.98 0.68 -2.61
CA LEU A 73 -10.57 1.75 -1.81
C LEU A 73 -10.57 3.11 -2.53
N GLY A 74 -9.98 3.21 -3.71
CA GLY A 74 -9.81 4.49 -4.41
C GLY A 74 -8.50 5.17 -4.05
N LYS A 75 -8.44 6.50 -4.19
CA LYS A 75 -7.23 7.31 -3.89
C LYS A 75 -7.36 8.17 -2.63
N ASP A 76 -8.55 8.18 -2.01
CA ASP A 76 -8.92 9.04 -0.90
C ASP A 76 -9.15 8.23 0.39
#